data_AF-A0A3A8JHA9-F1
#
_entry.id   AF-A0A3A8JHA9-F1
#
_cell.length_a   1.000
_cell.length_b   1.000
_cell.length_c   1.000
_cell.angle_alpha   90.00
_cell.angle_beta   90.00
_cell.angle_gamma   90.00
#
_symmetry.space_group_name_H-M   'P 1'
#
loop_
_entity.id
_entity.type
_entity.pdbx_description
1 polymer ?
#
loop_
_entity_poly.entity_id
_entity_poly.type
_entity_poly.pdbx_seq_one_letter_code
_entity_poly.pdbx_strand_id
1 'polypeptide(L)'
;MTTPPPDAVAPHINTVLFQMKWKAELRASGAMTPRVPVQFVAEQGRALRVIDIREREELTGLMGHIPGSLWVPLERIAEVYQQLGPDVPVVLVSHSGRRAGLATQFLQALGMRYVAALSGGMLAWRNAGYSATRHSHIFERGLTTATFVEEGPLDGPLTKAHIEQHVGDPSQVRWARLSALLMNGRRSCVDGRDEQGVIGTPGGDAGEFLLALASVERITGKTLDFRTVEELLLQELEVFGRFYMHTDTQAWEKLVTAISSDPRLSNRALPPLKDEAGWHALLGHPAPESRSALMEHLLEPAHLGCGHLKLMLTKPGDYGVRPELVRSFLRAYHDLRWQGMPDLEFVTLAGAHDEAAVLSVYVEQELWDMSSIPLVSPSVGPKQVFVAHPQVAAKHRDHYVEFFRRLPQLVALEPHHVEPLRTEMNAIANIQLGHTLQHLAKGLPVFEVHFEGGDKVRVVEAGKV
;
A
#
# COMPACT_ATOMS: atom_id res chain seq x y z
N MET A 1 14.08 7.96 -40.97
CA MET A 1 13.41 8.76 -39.93
C MET A 1 11.99 8.24 -39.80
N THR A 2 11.81 7.17 -39.02
CA THR A 2 10.50 6.64 -38.68
C THR A 2 10.00 7.43 -37.47
N THR A 3 8.84 8.05 -37.62
CA THR A 3 8.12 8.76 -36.56
C THR A 3 8.00 7.88 -35.32
N PRO A 4 8.26 8.40 -34.11
CA PRO A 4 8.01 7.65 -32.88
C PRO A 4 6.50 7.32 -32.79
N PRO A 5 6.13 6.15 -32.22
CA PRO A 5 4.73 5.80 -32.04
C PRO A 5 4.01 6.85 -31.17
N PRO A 6 2.72 7.10 -31.43
CA PRO A 6 1.97 8.13 -30.74
C PRO A 6 1.81 7.78 -29.26
N ASP A 7 2.27 8.68 -28.39
CA ASP A 7 1.91 8.88 -26.99
C ASP A 7 1.46 7.64 -26.21
N ALA A 8 2.41 6.75 -25.91
CA ALA A 8 2.30 5.88 -24.73
C ALA A 8 2.56 6.71 -23.48
N VAL A 9 1.62 7.60 -23.12
CA VAL A 9 1.63 8.24 -21.81
C VAL A 9 1.37 7.14 -20.79
N ALA A 10 2.43 6.63 -20.15
CA ALA A 10 2.28 5.80 -18.97
C ALA A 10 1.47 6.62 -17.94
N PRO A 11 0.31 6.16 -17.45
CA PRO A 11 -0.65 7.05 -16.78
C PRO A 11 -0.19 7.71 -15.47
N HIS A 12 0.98 7.38 -14.92
CA HIS A 12 1.32 7.73 -13.52
C HIS A 12 2.66 8.43 -13.29
N ILE A 13 3.46 8.70 -14.33
CA ILE A 13 4.79 9.34 -14.19
C ILE A 13 4.68 10.82 -13.75
N ASN A 14 3.50 11.43 -13.91
CA ASN A 14 3.25 12.84 -13.64
C ASN A 14 2.67 13.15 -12.25
N THR A 15 2.47 12.17 -11.36
CA THR A 15 2.18 12.53 -9.96
C THR A 15 3.47 13.00 -9.29
N VAL A 16 3.48 14.28 -8.89
CA VAL A 16 4.55 14.90 -8.08
C VAL A 16 4.98 13.98 -6.93
N LEU A 17 4.02 13.24 -6.35
CA LEU A 17 4.23 12.28 -5.28
C LEU A 17 5.16 11.11 -5.64
N PHE A 18 5.00 10.49 -6.82
CA PHE A 18 5.91 9.42 -7.26
C PHE A 18 7.34 9.96 -7.38
N GLN A 19 7.49 11.12 -8.02
CA GLN A 19 8.80 11.75 -8.20
C GLN A 19 9.44 12.16 -6.86
N MET A 20 8.63 12.60 -5.90
CA MET A 20 9.08 12.91 -4.54
C MET A 20 9.54 11.65 -3.81
N LYS A 21 8.74 10.56 -3.83
CA LYS A 21 9.11 9.26 -3.24
C LYS A 21 10.40 8.73 -3.85
N TRP A 22 10.48 8.70 -5.18
CA TRP A 22 11.68 8.29 -5.91
C TRP A 22 12.91 9.11 -5.48
N LYS A 23 12.81 10.44 -5.49
CA LYS A 23 13.91 11.33 -5.06
C LYS A 23 14.29 11.14 -3.59
N ALA A 24 13.31 10.89 -2.72
CA ALA A 24 13.56 10.63 -1.30
C ALA A 24 14.37 9.34 -1.11
N GLU A 25 13.98 8.26 -1.77
CA GLU A 25 14.73 6.99 -1.76
C GLU A 25 16.16 7.17 -2.29
N LEU A 26 16.31 7.90 -3.39
CA LEU A 26 17.64 8.14 -3.96
C LEU A 26 18.55 8.93 -3.01
N ARG A 27 18.01 9.96 -2.32
CA ARG A 27 18.77 10.71 -1.31
C ARG A 27 19.15 9.84 -0.11
N ALA A 28 18.23 9.02 0.37
CA ALA A 28 18.46 8.12 1.50
C ALA A 28 19.55 7.09 1.20
N SER A 29 19.69 6.67 -0.06
CA SER A 29 20.71 5.68 -0.46
C SER A 29 22.16 6.15 -0.27
N GLY A 30 22.41 7.48 -0.26
CA GLY A 30 23.75 8.07 -0.09
C GLY A 30 24.80 7.67 -1.14
N ALA A 31 24.43 6.88 -2.15
CA ALA A 31 25.33 6.29 -3.12
C ALA A 31 25.40 7.13 -4.41
N MET A 32 26.60 7.18 -5.03
CA MET A 32 26.79 7.79 -6.36
C MET A 32 25.95 7.12 -7.46
N THR A 33 25.44 5.91 -7.20
CA THR A 33 24.56 5.17 -8.11
C THR A 33 23.17 5.10 -7.49
N PRO A 34 22.12 5.55 -8.19
CA PRO A 34 20.74 5.41 -7.75
C PRO A 34 20.40 3.96 -7.39
N ARG A 35 19.92 3.75 -6.17
CA ARG A 35 19.46 2.46 -5.68
C ARG A 35 18.15 2.61 -4.93
N VAL A 36 17.27 1.62 -5.07
CA VAL A 36 15.99 1.57 -4.37
C VAL A 36 15.87 0.29 -3.54
N PRO A 37 15.22 0.33 -2.37
CA PRO A 37 15.02 -0.85 -1.53
C PRO A 37 14.04 -1.84 -2.16
N VAL A 38 14.03 -3.08 -1.65
CA VAL A 38 13.14 -4.15 -2.11
C VAL A 38 11.67 -3.76 -1.93
N GLN A 39 11.34 -3.16 -0.80
CA GLN A 39 9.98 -2.72 -0.44
C GLN A 39 9.46 -1.71 -1.45
N PHE A 40 10.27 -0.72 -1.84
CA PHE A 40 9.90 0.23 -2.89
C PHE A 40 9.55 -0.51 -4.18
N VAL A 41 10.41 -1.42 -4.65
CA VAL A 41 10.11 -2.18 -5.86
C VAL A 41 8.83 -2.99 -5.70
N ALA A 42 8.63 -3.66 -4.56
CA ALA A 42 7.49 -4.52 -4.27
C ALA A 42 6.16 -3.78 -4.02
N GLU A 43 6.21 -2.50 -3.70
CA GLU A 43 5.04 -1.65 -3.50
C GLU A 43 4.61 -0.95 -4.78
N GLN A 44 5.52 -0.47 -5.65
CA GLN A 44 5.13 0.42 -6.76
C GLN A 44 4.33 -0.21 -7.94
N GLY A 45 3.84 -1.45 -7.84
CA GLY A 45 3.03 -2.13 -8.85
C GLY A 45 3.54 -1.96 -10.29
N ARG A 46 2.69 -1.38 -11.15
CA ARG A 46 2.96 -1.06 -12.56
C ARG A 46 3.75 0.24 -12.80
N ALA A 47 3.94 1.07 -11.76
CA ALA A 47 4.59 2.38 -11.91
C ALA A 47 6.09 2.26 -12.27
N LEU A 48 6.67 1.07 -12.09
CA LEU A 48 8.06 0.77 -12.43
C LEU A 48 8.16 -0.33 -13.48
N ARG A 49 9.04 -0.15 -14.45
CA ARG A 49 9.54 -1.24 -15.29
C ARG A 49 10.68 -1.95 -14.56
N VAL A 50 10.40 -3.15 -14.07
CA VAL A 50 11.43 -4.02 -13.46
C VAL A 50 12.09 -4.83 -14.56
N ILE A 51 13.38 -4.61 -14.78
CA ILE A 51 14.15 -5.25 -15.87
C ILE A 51 15.26 -6.10 -15.25
N ASP A 52 15.18 -7.41 -15.44
CA ASP A 52 16.24 -8.34 -15.06
C ASP A 52 17.29 -8.40 -16.17
N ILE A 53 18.55 -8.13 -15.79
CA ILE A 53 19.69 -8.05 -16.71
C ILE A 53 20.65 -9.23 -16.58
N ARG A 54 20.22 -10.28 -15.86
CA ARG A 54 21.00 -11.50 -15.69
C ARG A 54 20.96 -12.38 -16.93
N GLU A 55 21.84 -13.36 -16.93
CA GLU A 55 21.89 -14.40 -17.97
C GLU A 55 20.66 -15.31 -17.90
N ARG A 56 20.35 -15.93 -19.03
CA ARG A 56 19.22 -16.86 -19.21
C ARG A 56 19.18 -17.94 -18.12
N GLU A 57 20.32 -18.53 -17.81
CA GLU A 57 20.44 -19.64 -16.86
C GLU A 57 20.19 -19.20 -15.41
N GLU A 58 20.43 -17.92 -15.08
CA GLU A 58 20.16 -17.37 -13.75
C GLU A 58 18.66 -17.16 -13.50
N LEU A 59 17.90 -16.88 -14.56
CA LEU A 59 16.46 -16.54 -14.51
C LEU A 59 15.58 -17.76 -14.30
N THR A 60 15.93 -18.90 -14.91
CA THR A 60 15.27 -20.20 -14.71
C THR A 60 15.99 -21.07 -13.69
N GLY A 61 17.14 -20.64 -13.19
CA GLY A 61 17.92 -21.32 -12.16
C GLY A 61 17.31 -21.26 -10.76
N LEU A 62 18.09 -21.65 -9.75
CA LEU A 62 17.61 -21.79 -8.36
C LEU A 62 17.09 -20.49 -7.73
N MET A 63 17.56 -19.34 -8.21
CA MET A 63 17.12 -18.05 -7.71
C MET A 63 15.81 -17.56 -8.32
N GLY A 64 15.44 -18.06 -9.50
CA GLY A 64 14.31 -17.52 -10.24
C GLY A 64 14.50 -16.04 -10.57
N HIS A 65 13.40 -15.37 -10.87
CA HIS A 65 13.28 -13.95 -11.16
C HIS A 65 11.99 -13.38 -10.55
N ILE A 66 11.89 -12.05 -10.53
CA ILE A 66 10.70 -11.34 -10.03
C ILE A 66 9.54 -11.58 -11.01
N PRO A 67 8.39 -12.11 -10.59
CA PRO A 67 7.23 -12.26 -11.47
C PRO A 67 6.87 -10.94 -12.17
N GLY A 68 6.56 -11.01 -13.46
CA GLY A 68 6.23 -9.84 -14.27
C GLY A 68 7.40 -8.96 -14.71
N SER A 69 8.63 -9.24 -14.26
CA SER A 69 9.82 -8.55 -14.77
C SER A 69 10.05 -8.81 -16.26
N LEU A 70 10.69 -7.85 -16.92
CA LEU A 70 11.15 -7.95 -18.30
C LEU A 70 12.57 -8.49 -18.33
N TRP A 71 12.95 -9.18 -19.41
CA TRP A 71 14.32 -9.61 -19.58
C TRP A 71 15.04 -8.82 -20.67
N VAL A 72 16.13 -8.16 -20.29
CA VAL A 72 17.08 -7.53 -21.22
C VAL A 72 18.48 -7.85 -20.72
N PRO A 73 19.21 -8.78 -21.33
CA PRO A 73 20.52 -9.17 -20.84
C PRO A 73 21.49 -7.98 -20.94
N LEU A 74 22.52 -7.96 -20.09
CA LEU A 74 23.38 -6.79 -19.87
C LEU A 74 24.01 -6.26 -21.18
N GLU A 75 24.38 -7.13 -22.11
CA GLU A 75 24.94 -6.79 -23.41
C GLU A 75 23.97 -5.97 -24.29
N ARG A 76 22.66 -6.03 -24.01
CA ARG A 76 21.59 -5.32 -24.71
C ARG A 76 21.05 -4.13 -23.92
N ILE A 77 21.71 -3.72 -22.83
CA ILE A 77 21.18 -2.70 -21.92
C ILE A 77 20.90 -1.35 -22.61
N ALA A 78 21.66 -0.99 -23.65
CA ALA A 78 21.44 0.24 -24.41
C ALA A 78 20.03 0.29 -25.05
N GLU A 79 19.42 -0.86 -25.35
CA GLU A 79 18.06 -0.95 -25.89
C GLU A 79 17.01 -0.38 -24.92
N VAL A 80 17.27 -0.44 -23.60
CA VAL A 80 16.36 0.11 -22.58
C VAL A 80 16.11 1.60 -22.82
N TYR A 81 17.18 2.38 -22.97
CA TYR A 81 17.06 3.81 -23.25
C TYR A 81 16.44 4.06 -24.63
N GLN A 82 16.85 3.31 -25.65
CA GLN A 82 16.39 3.49 -27.02
C GLN A 82 14.89 3.23 -27.20
N GLN A 83 14.34 2.26 -26.45
CA GLN A 83 12.94 1.85 -26.61
C GLN A 83 12.01 2.49 -25.58
N LEU A 84 12.45 2.70 -24.34
CA LEU A 84 11.60 3.29 -23.30
C LEU A 84 11.72 4.82 -23.20
N GLY A 85 12.85 5.39 -23.62
CA GLY A 85 13.13 6.82 -23.48
C GLY A 85 13.55 7.24 -22.05
N PRO A 86 13.79 8.54 -21.84
CA PRO A 86 14.42 9.05 -20.62
C PRO A 86 13.52 9.10 -19.39
N ASP A 87 12.20 9.02 -19.59
CA ASP A 87 11.20 9.32 -18.56
C ASP A 87 10.54 8.12 -17.92
N VAL A 88 10.69 6.94 -18.52
CA VAL A 88 10.11 5.72 -17.98
C VAL A 88 10.91 5.28 -16.75
N PRO A 89 10.27 5.15 -15.57
CA PRO A 89 10.95 4.67 -14.38
C PRO A 89 11.35 3.21 -14.54
N VAL A 90 12.66 2.95 -14.46
CA VAL A 90 13.25 1.63 -14.60
C VAL A 90 13.99 1.23 -13.33
N VAL A 91 13.74 0.01 -12.88
CA VAL A 91 14.56 -0.64 -11.86
C VAL A 91 15.26 -1.85 -12.46
N LEU A 92 16.60 -1.80 -12.48
CA LEU A 92 17.43 -2.88 -12.96
C LEU A 92 17.68 -3.90 -11.84
N VAL A 93 17.56 -5.18 -12.19
CA VAL A 93 17.75 -6.31 -11.27
C VAL A 93 18.91 -7.16 -11.74
N SER A 94 19.80 -7.50 -10.81
CA SER A 94 20.87 -8.47 -11.03
C SER A 94 21.02 -9.36 -9.78
N HIS A 95 21.96 -10.31 -9.79
CA HIS A 95 22.13 -11.27 -8.69
C HIS A 95 22.26 -10.59 -7.32
N SER A 96 23.28 -9.74 -7.15
CA SER A 96 23.59 -9.02 -5.91
C SER A 96 23.41 -7.50 -6.02
N GLY A 97 22.85 -7.01 -7.14
CA GLY A 97 22.70 -5.58 -7.42
C GLY A 97 23.97 -4.88 -7.91
N ARG A 98 25.10 -5.59 -8.06
CA ARG A 98 26.37 -5.03 -8.57
C ARG A 98 26.32 -4.71 -10.06
N ARG A 99 25.98 -5.70 -10.90
CA ARG A 99 25.82 -5.53 -12.37
C ARG A 99 24.77 -4.46 -12.68
N ALA A 100 23.63 -4.52 -11.98
CA ALA A 100 22.55 -3.54 -12.10
C ALA A 100 23.02 -2.11 -11.77
N GLY A 101 23.89 -1.93 -10.77
CA GLY A 101 24.44 -0.62 -10.44
C GLY A 101 25.29 -0.03 -11.56
N LEU A 102 26.17 -0.82 -12.18
CA LEU A 102 26.98 -0.37 -13.33
C LEU A 102 26.11 -0.04 -14.53
N ALA A 103 25.12 -0.89 -14.83
CA ALA A 103 24.15 -0.66 -15.89
C ALA A 103 23.30 0.61 -15.65
N THR A 104 22.96 0.90 -14.39
CA THR A 104 22.26 2.14 -14.01
C THR A 104 23.10 3.36 -14.34
N GLN A 105 24.38 3.39 -13.95
CA GLN A 105 25.28 4.50 -14.29
C GLN A 105 25.40 4.70 -15.80
N PHE A 106 25.49 3.60 -16.56
CA PHE A 106 25.53 3.64 -18.02
C PHE A 106 24.26 4.27 -18.62
N LEU A 107 23.07 3.84 -18.17
CA LEU A 107 21.80 4.42 -18.64
C LEU A 107 21.64 5.89 -18.22
N GLN A 108 22.10 6.29 -17.04
CA GLN A 108 22.14 7.70 -16.63
C GLN A 108 23.05 8.52 -17.54
N ALA A 109 24.21 8.00 -17.93
CA ALA A 109 25.12 8.67 -18.85
C ALA A 109 24.51 8.83 -20.26
N LEU A 110 23.60 7.94 -20.66
CA LEU A 110 22.78 8.09 -21.87
C LEU A 110 21.62 9.10 -21.71
N GLY A 111 21.39 9.64 -20.51
CA GLY A 111 20.36 10.65 -20.25
C GLY A 111 19.06 10.10 -19.66
N MET A 112 19.04 8.84 -19.20
CA MET A 112 17.88 8.28 -18.51
C MET A 112 17.72 8.91 -17.12
N ARG A 113 16.57 9.57 -16.88
CA ARG A 113 16.33 10.35 -15.65
C ARG A 113 15.90 9.49 -14.47
N TYR A 114 15.04 8.52 -14.73
CA TYR A 114 14.43 7.66 -13.71
C TYR A 114 14.93 6.23 -13.86
N VAL A 115 16.20 5.99 -13.50
CA VAL A 115 16.78 4.64 -13.48
C VAL A 115 17.47 4.38 -12.15
N ALA A 116 17.23 3.21 -11.57
CA ALA A 116 17.88 2.77 -10.35
C ALA A 116 18.18 1.26 -10.38
N ALA A 117 19.11 0.82 -9.55
CA ALA A 117 19.34 -0.59 -9.30
C ALA A 117 18.57 -1.07 -8.05
N LEU A 118 18.01 -2.27 -8.09
CA LEU A 118 17.49 -2.91 -6.88
C LEU A 118 18.64 -3.15 -5.89
N SER A 119 18.54 -2.55 -4.70
CA SER A 119 19.51 -2.74 -3.61
C SER A 119 19.62 -4.21 -3.23
N GLY A 120 20.83 -4.76 -3.29
CA GLY A 120 21.12 -6.18 -3.00
C GLY A 120 20.60 -7.19 -4.03
N GLY A 121 19.90 -6.75 -5.07
CA GLY A 121 19.44 -7.60 -6.17
C GLY A 121 18.47 -8.72 -5.76
N MET A 122 18.48 -9.82 -6.50
CA MET A 122 17.62 -10.98 -6.22
C MET A 122 17.92 -11.64 -4.88
N LEU A 123 19.13 -11.52 -4.34
CA LEU A 123 19.43 -11.99 -2.99
C LEU A 123 18.58 -11.25 -1.96
N ALA A 124 18.56 -9.92 -2.02
CA ALA A 124 17.75 -9.11 -1.11
C ALA A 124 16.24 -9.35 -1.33
N TRP A 125 15.79 -9.49 -2.58
CA TRP A 125 14.39 -9.81 -2.90
C TRP A 125 13.92 -11.07 -2.17
N ARG A 126 14.69 -12.16 -2.28
CA ARG A 126 14.36 -13.43 -1.64
C ARG A 126 14.50 -13.37 -0.11
N ASN A 127 15.52 -12.68 0.40
CA ASN A 127 15.73 -12.53 1.84
C ASN A 127 14.62 -11.72 2.51
N ALA A 128 14.04 -10.75 1.80
CA ALA A 128 12.86 -10.01 2.23
C ALA A 128 11.57 -10.83 2.15
N GLY A 129 11.63 -12.09 1.68
CA GLY A 129 10.50 -13.02 1.65
C GLY A 129 9.51 -12.80 0.51
N TYR A 130 9.87 -12.01 -0.50
CA TYR A 130 9.11 -11.92 -1.74
C TYR A 130 9.34 -13.15 -2.62
N SER A 131 8.28 -13.58 -3.30
CA SER A 131 8.32 -14.77 -4.15
C SER A 131 9.07 -14.49 -5.45
N ALA A 132 9.74 -15.52 -5.96
CA ALA A 132 10.39 -15.53 -7.26
C ALA A 132 9.85 -16.71 -8.06
N THR A 133 9.71 -16.55 -9.38
CA THR A 133 9.31 -17.62 -10.29
C THR A 133 10.49 -18.07 -11.14
N ARG A 134 10.42 -19.29 -11.69
CA ARG A 134 11.45 -19.87 -12.57
C ARG A 134 10.91 -20.17 -13.97
N HIS A 135 9.72 -19.65 -14.29
CA HIS A 135 9.04 -19.95 -15.54
C HIS A 135 9.76 -19.30 -16.72
N SER A 136 9.89 -20.03 -17.83
CA SER A 136 10.57 -19.54 -19.03
C SER A 136 9.81 -18.44 -19.77
N HIS A 137 8.56 -18.14 -19.39
CA HIS A 137 7.73 -17.10 -20.01
C HIS A 137 8.40 -15.71 -19.96
N ILE A 138 9.34 -15.48 -19.04
CA ILE A 138 10.09 -14.22 -18.99
C ILE A 138 10.85 -13.95 -20.31
N PHE A 139 11.27 -15.00 -21.04
CA PHE A 139 11.98 -14.85 -22.30
C PHE A 139 11.11 -14.34 -23.45
N GLU A 140 9.79 -14.39 -23.28
CA GLU A 140 8.80 -13.84 -24.20
C GLU A 140 8.45 -12.38 -23.85
N ARG A 141 8.88 -11.89 -22.68
CA ARG A 141 8.61 -10.53 -22.18
C ARG A 141 9.79 -9.57 -22.45
N GLY A 142 9.73 -8.86 -23.58
CA GLY A 142 10.66 -7.77 -23.94
C GLY A 142 10.18 -6.36 -23.54
N LEU A 143 10.97 -5.34 -23.86
CA LEU A 143 10.69 -3.93 -23.56
C LEU A 143 9.38 -3.39 -24.14
N THR A 144 8.95 -3.95 -25.28
CA THR A 144 7.69 -3.61 -25.96
C THR A 144 6.50 -4.43 -25.47
N THR A 145 6.69 -5.31 -24.49
CA THR A 145 5.57 -6.08 -23.91
C THR A 145 4.60 -5.09 -23.27
N ALA A 146 3.41 -4.98 -23.86
CA ALA A 146 2.35 -4.19 -23.28
C ALA A 146 2.01 -4.76 -21.90
N THR A 147 2.14 -3.96 -20.85
CA THR A 147 1.71 -4.34 -19.49
C THR A 147 0.20 -4.28 -19.32
N PHE A 148 -0.50 -3.75 -20.32
CA PHE A 148 -1.94 -3.71 -20.45
C PHE A 148 -2.23 -3.39 -21.93
N VAL A 149 -3.11 -4.12 -22.59
CA VAL A 149 -3.58 -3.74 -23.93
C VAL A 149 -4.75 -2.79 -23.72
N GLU A 150 -4.58 -1.53 -24.12
CA GLU A 150 -5.58 -0.49 -24.00
C GLU A 150 -6.71 -0.73 -25.02
N GLU A 151 -7.73 -1.50 -24.63
CA GLU A 151 -8.96 -1.62 -25.43
C GLU A 151 -9.90 -0.44 -25.14
N GLY A 152 -9.61 0.70 -25.78
CA GLY A 152 -10.54 1.83 -25.88
C GLY A 152 -10.92 2.52 -24.55
N PRO A 153 -11.80 3.55 -24.60
CA PRO A 153 -12.28 4.21 -23.40
C PRO A 153 -13.13 3.23 -22.57
N LEU A 154 -12.64 2.90 -21.37
CA LEU A 154 -13.41 2.18 -20.35
C LEU A 154 -14.46 3.13 -19.75
N ASP A 155 -15.54 3.40 -20.49
CA ASP A 155 -16.71 4.07 -19.94
C ASP A 155 -17.56 3.07 -19.14
N GLY A 156 -17.71 3.34 -17.84
CA GLY A 156 -18.55 2.55 -16.94
C GLY A 156 -17.81 1.48 -16.11
N PRO A 157 -18.56 0.56 -15.45
CA PRO A 157 -18.00 -0.46 -14.58
C PRO A 157 -17.12 -1.47 -15.33
N LEU A 158 -16.14 -2.04 -14.63
CA LEU A 158 -15.28 -3.08 -15.22
C LEU A 158 -16.06 -4.39 -15.37
N THR A 159 -15.77 -5.11 -16.46
CA THR A 159 -16.34 -6.43 -16.74
C THR A 159 -15.46 -7.52 -16.13
N LYS A 160 -16.02 -8.73 -16.00
CA LYS A 160 -15.26 -9.92 -15.60
C LYS A 160 -14.02 -10.14 -16.48
N ALA A 161 -14.12 -9.94 -17.79
CA ALA A 161 -13.00 -10.13 -18.72
C ALA A 161 -11.84 -9.16 -18.45
N HIS A 162 -12.13 -7.90 -18.11
CA HIS A 162 -11.10 -6.94 -17.71
C HIS A 162 -10.38 -7.39 -16.44
N ILE A 163 -11.13 -7.91 -15.46
CA ILE A 163 -10.54 -8.42 -14.22
C ILE A 163 -9.70 -9.67 -14.48
N GLU A 164 -10.19 -10.63 -15.27
CA GLU A 164 -9.44 -11.84 -15.64
C GLU A 164 -8.13 -11.51 -16.35
N GLN A 165 -8.14 -10.55 -17.28
CA GLN A 165 -6.93 -10.07 -17.94
C GLN A 165 -5.96 -9.41 -16.94
N HIS A 166 -6.49 -8.60 -16.03
CA HIS A 166 -5.68 -7.89 -15.03
C HIS A 166 -5.01 -8.84 -14.05
N VAL A 167 -5.78 -9.70 -13.39
CA VAL A 167 -5.23 -10.63 -12.38
C VAL A 167 -4.45 -11.79 -13.00
N GLY A 168 -4.64 -12.04 -14.31
CA GLY A 168 -3.88 -13.01 -15.09
C GLY A 168 -2.52 -12.49 -15.57
N ASP A 169 -2.25 -11.19 -15.57
CA ASP A 169 -0.94 -10.65 -15.93
C ASP A 169 0.01 -10.64 -14.71
N PRO A 170 1.12 -11.40 -14.75
CA PRO A 170 2.10 -11.42 -13.65
C PRO A 170 2.74 -10.07 -13.32
N SER A 171 2.61 -9.05 -14.19
CA SER A 171 3.07 -7.69 -13.87
C SER A 171 2.10 -6.89 -12.98
N GLN A 172 0.84 -7.32 -12.90
CA GLN A 172 -0.21 -6.71 -12.08
C GLN A 172 -0.40 -7.41 -10.72
N VAL A 173 0.14 -8.62 -10.58
CA VAL A 173 0.06 -9.41 -9.35
C VAL A 173 1.46 -9.72 -8.85
N ARG A 174 1.76 -9.27 -7.63
CA ARG A 174 3.00 -9.61 -6.94
C ARG A 174 2.73 -10.68 -5.92
N TRP A 175 3.76 -11.40 -5.50
CA TRP A 175 3.60 -12.47 -4.54
C TRP A 175 4.57 -12.27 -3.38
N ALA A 176 4.03 -12.24 -2.16
CA ALA A 176 4.81 -12.11 -0.94
C ALA A 176 4.41 -13.20 0.05
N ARG A 177 5.37 -13.71 0.82
CA ARG A 177 5.04 -14.63 1.93
C ARG A 177 4.26 -13.89 3.00
N LEU A 178 3.29 -14.55 3.63
CA LEU A 178 2.54 -13.97 4.73
C LEU A 178 3.47 -13.48 5.87
N SER A 179 4.49 -14.25 6.22
CA SER A 179 5.55 -13.86 7.17
C SER A 179 6.33 -12.62 6.75
N ALA A 180 6.59 -12.45 5.45
CA ALA A 180 7.20 -11.23 4.95
C ALA A 180 6.28 -10.02 5.14
N LEU A 181 4.97 -10.23 4.97
CA LEU A 181 3.96 -9.21 5.17
C LEU A 181 3.77 -8.85 6.66
N LEU A 182 4.04 -9.79 7.56
CA LEU A 182 4.04 -9.56 9.00
C LEU A 182 5.27 -8.81 9.49
N MET A 183 6.44 -9.10 8.92
CA MET A 183 7.71 -8.50 9.35
C MET A 183 8.02 -7.18 8.65
N ASN A 184 7.55 -7.02 7.41
CA ASN A 184 7.92 -5.92 6.53
C ASN A 184 6.74 -5.36 5.73
N GLY A 185 5.57 -5.99 5.79
CA GLY A 185 4.43 -5.63 4.97
C GLY A 185 3.57 -4.58 5.65
N ARG A 186 2.96 -3.76 4.79
CA ARG A 186 1.96 -2.78 5.16
C ARG A 186 0.60 -3.36 4.82
N ARG A 187 -0.41 -3.16 5.67
CA ARG A 187 -1.80 -3.28 5.25
C ARG A 187 -2.26 -1.90 4.81
N SER A 188 -2.61 -1.76 3.54
CA SER A 188 -3.20 -0.52 3.06
C SER A 188 -4.71 -0.57 3.12
N CYS A 189 -5.29 0.61 2.96
CA CYS A 189 -6.71 0.74 2.76
C CYS A 189 -7.14 0.00 1.48
N VAL A 190 -8.39 -0.46 1.42
CA VAL A 190 -9.02 -0.96 0.19
C VAL A 190 -9.13 0.10 -0.92
N ASP A 191 -8.86 1.37 -0.61
CA ASP A 191 -8.95 2.55 -1.49
C ASP A 191 -8.19 2.36 -2.82
N GLY A 192 -8.89 2.57 -3.94
CA GLY A 192 -8.34 2.29 -5.26
C GLY A 192 -7.24 3.27 -5.72
N ARG A 193 -7.05 4.38 -4.99
CA ARG A 193 -5.98 5.35 -5.23
C ARG A 193 -4.62 4.89 -4.68
N ASP A 194 -4.60 3.89 -3.80
CA ASP A 194 -3.32 3.31 -3.38
C ASP A 194 -2.77 2.41 -4.47
N GLU A 195 -1.91 2.93 -5.33
CA GLU A 195 -1.34 2.17 -6.45
C GLU A 195 -0.48 0.95 -6.02
N GLN A 196 -0.26 0.80 -4.71
CA GLN A 196 0.55 -0.27 -4.16
C GLN A 196 -0.26 -1.56 -4.07
N GLY A 197 0.13 -2.58 -4.84
CA GLY A 197 -0.41 -3.93 -4.68
C GLY A 197 0.03 -4.47 -3.33
N VAL A 198 -0.82 -4.31 -2.31
CA VAL A 198 -0.59 -4.69 -0.91
C VAL A 198 -1.85 -5.35 -0.34
N ILE A 199 -1.79 -5.84 0.89
CA ILE A 199 -2.96 -6.41 1.58
C ILE A 199 -3.95 -5.29 1.87
N GLY A 200 -5.02 -5.21 1.08
CA GLY A 200 -6.12 -4.27 1.30
C GLY A 200 -7.07 -4.71 2.43
N THR A 201 -7.22 -3.87 3.44
CA THR A 201 -8.24 -3.94 4.51
C THR A 201 -8.92 -2.58 4.66
N PRO A 202 -10.19 -2.50 5.11
CA PRO A 202 -10.81 -1.20 5.36
C PRO A 202 -9.97 -0.37 6.34
N GLY A 203 -9.46 0.79 5.90
CA GLY A 203 -8.62 1.67 6.71
C GLY A 203 -7.16 1.21 6.93
N GLY A 204 -6.72 0.10 6.34
CA GLY A 204 -5.34 -0.41 6.51
C GLY A 204 -5.03 -0.80 7.96
N ASP A 205 -3.79 -0.59 8.40
CA ASP A 205 -3.37 -0.85 9.79
C ASP A 205 -4.23 -0.09 10.81
N ALA A 206 -4.50 1.20 10.57
CA ALA A 206 -5.35 2.02 11.45
C ALA A 206 -6.76 1.44 11.64
N GLY A 207 -7.39 0.96 10.57
CA GLY A 207 -8.72 0.35 10.63
C GLY A 207 -8.71 -1.00 11.36
N GLU A 208 -7.75 -1.87 11.04
CA GLU A 208 -7.59 -3.17 11.70
C GLU A 208 -7.27 -3.02 13.19
N PHE A 209 -6.41 -2.08 13.57
CA PHE A 209 -6.09 -1.80 14.96
C PHE A 209 -7.31 -1.32 15.73
N LEU A 210 -8.08 -0.37 15.18
CA LEU A 210 -9.31 0.11 15.81
C LEU A 210 -10.38 -0.97 15.95
N LEU A 211 -10.53 -1.82 14.94
CA LEU A 211 -11.39 -2.99 14.99
C LEU A 211 -10.97 -3.94 16.11
N ALA A 212 -9.67 -4.20 16.24
CA ALA A 212 -9.12 -5.10 17.24
C ALA A 212 -9.36 -4.53 18.66
N LEU A 213 -9.11 -3.23 18.87
CA LEU A 213 -9.40 -2.54 20.12
C LEU A 213 -10.89 -2.57 20.47
N ALA A 214 -11.77 -2.29 19.50
CA ALA A 214 -13.21 -2.33 19.72
C ALA A 214 -13.70 -3.74 20.10
N SER A 215 -13.09 -4.77 19.51
CA SER A 215 -13.38 -6.16 19.86
C SER A 215 -12.94 -6.48 21.30
N VAL A 216 -11.78 -5.98 21.73
CA VAL A 216 -11.35 -6.09 23.13
C VAL A 216 -12.34 -5.41 24.08
N GLU A 217 -12.83 -4.20 23.77
CA GLU A 217 -13.82 -3.52 24.61
C GLU A 217 -15.11 -4.32 24.76
N ARG A 218 -15.58 -4.95 23.67
CA ARG A 218 -16.79 -5.78 23.69
C ARG A 218 -16.64 -7.07 24.48
N ILE A 219 -15.52 -7.76 24.29
CA ILE A 219 -15.25 -9.03 24.95
C ILE A 219 -15.00 -8.84 26.44
N THR A 220 -14.27 -7.79 26.82
CA THR A 220 -13.91 -7.54 28.22
C THR A 220 -14.95 -6.70 28.97
N GLY A 221 -15.84 -6.01 28.25
CA GLY A 221 -16.76 -5.02 28.81
C GLY A 221 -16.08 -3.76 29.35
N LYS A 222 -14.77 -3.59 29.13
CA LYS A 222 -13.99 -2.45 29.63
C LYS A 222 -13.63 -1.50 28.50
N THR A 223 -13.88 -0.22 28.71
CA THR A 223 -13.47 0.83 27.78
C THR A 223 -11.99 1.14 27.93
N LEU A 224 -11.28 1.27 26.82
CA LEU A 224 -9.87 1.64 26.75
C LEU A 224 -9.74 3.17 26.76
N ASP A 225 -9.09 3.74 27.77
CA ASP A 225 -8.87 5.18 27.80
C ASP A 225 -7.77 5.62 26.82
N PHE A 226 -7.58 6.93 26.68
CA PHE A 226 -6.56 7.49 25.79
C PHE A 226 -5.14 6.96 26.08
N ARG A 227 -4.77 6.83 27.36
CA ARG A 227 -3.43 6.38 27.76
C ARG A 227 -3.22 4.91 27.43
N THR A 228 -4.23 4.08 27.64
CA THR A 228 -4.18 2.67 27.24
C THR A 228 -4.07 2.54 25.73
N VAL A 229 -4.81 3.34 24.94
CA VAL A 229 -4.73 3.31 23.47
C VAL A 229 -3.36 3.78 22.97
N GLU A 230 -2.80 4.84 23.56
CA GLU A 230 -1.45 5.33 23.25
C GLU A 230 -0.39 4.28 23.53
N GLU A 231 -0.44 3.62 24.69
CA GLU A 231 0.48 2.55 25.05
C GLU A 231 0.31 1.31 24.15
N LEU A 232 -0.91 0.91 23.83
CA LEU A 232 -1.16 -0.20 22.92
C LEU A 232 -0.63 0.08 21.50
N LEU A 233 -0.74 1.32 21.02
CA LEU A 233 -0.18 1.70 19.73
C LEU A 233 1.36 1.69 19.77
N LEU A 234 1.97 2.09 20.89
CA LEU A 234 3.41 1.98 21.07
C LEU A 234 3.86 0.50 21.06
N GLN A 235 3.17 -0.36 21.79
CA GLN A 235 3.43 -1.82 21.81
C GLN A 235 3.24 -2.45 20.43
N GLU A 236 2.24 -2.01 19.66
CA GLU A 236 2.02 -2.44 18.27
C GLU A 236 3.25 -2.13 17.40
N LEU A 237 3.79 -0.90 17.50
CA LEU A 237 4.99 -0.50 16.78
C LEU A 237 6.22 -1.31 17.21
N GLU A 238 6.36 -1.62 18.50
CA GLU A 238 7.48 -2.44 19.00
C GLU A 238 7.43 -3.89 18.46
N VAL A 239 6.24 -4.45 18.29
CA VAL A 239 6.05 -5.85 17.88
C VAL A 239 6.05 -6.01 16.36
N PHE A 240 5.34 -5.13 15.64
CA PHE A 240 5.09 -5.27 14.20
C PHE A 240 5.84 -4.24 13.35
N GLY A 241 6.46 -3.23 13.98
CA GLY A 241 7.22 -2.20 13.30
C GLY A 241 6.34 -1.12 12.71
N ARG A 242 6.19 -1.11 11.39
CA ARG A 242 5.53 -0.02 10.66
C ARG A 242 4.03 -0.02 10.84
N PHE A 243 3.43 1.16 10.82
CA PHE A 243 2.00 1.35 10.99
C PHE A 243 1.46 2.40 10.00
N TYR A 244 0.60 1.94 9.10
CA TYR A 244 0.01 2.75 8.04
C TYR A 244 -1.27 3.49 8.48
N MET A 245 -1.33 4.79 8.17
CA MET A 245 -2.56 5.56 8.09
C MET A 245 -2.50 6.48 6.88
N HIS A 246 -3.65 6.79 6.28
CA HIS A 246 -3.68 7.70 5.15
C HIS A 246 -4.76 8.78 5.25
N THR A 247 -4.51 9.84 4.50
CA THR A 247 -5.47 10.87 4.11
C THR A 247 -5.46 10.99 2.58
N ASP A 248 -6.15 11.98 2.05
CA ASP A 248 -6.12 12.32 0.63
C ASP A 248 -5.95 13.83 0.43
N THR A 249 -5.61 14.18 -0.80
CA THR A 249 -5.38 15.57 -1.22
C THR A 249 -6.57 16.49 -0.92
N GLN A 250 -7.81 16.03 -1.09
CA GLN A 250 -9.00 16.85 -0.83
C GLN A 250 -9.20 17.15 0.66
N ALA A 251 -9.03 16.15 1.51
CA ALA A 251 -9.11 16.30 2.96
C ALA A 251 -7.91 17.12 3.49
N TRP A 252 -6.74 16.95 2.89
CA TRP A 252 -5.54 17.74 3.18
C TRP A 252 -5.72 19.23 2.86
N GLU A 253 -6.28 19.56 1.69
CA GLU A 253 -6.59 20.95 1.32
C GLU A 253 -7.56 21.60 2.30
N LYS A 254 -8.60 20.86 2.73
CA LYS A 254 -9.55 21.33 3.76
C LYS A 254 -8.86 21.58 5.10
N LEU A 255 -8.02 20.64 5.54
CA LEU A 255 -7.23 20.75 6.76
C LEU A 255 -6.34 21.99 6.75
N VAL A 256 -5.55 22.16 5.69
CA VAL A 256 -4.62 23.29 5.51
C VAL A 256 -5.38 24.63 5.50
N THR A 257 -6.52 24.68 4.82
CA THR A 257 -7.38 25.87 4.76
C THR A 257 -7.97 26.21 6.13
N ALA A 258 -8.44 25.21 6.87
CA ALA A 258 -9.01 25.38 8.20
C ALA A 258 -7.94 25.87 9.20
N ILE A 259 -6.75 25.28 9.18
CA ILE A 259 -5.60 25.69 10.01
C ILE A 259 -5.20 27.13 9.70
N SER A 260 -5.07 27.48 8.42
CA SER A 260 -4.69 28.83 7.98
C SER A 260 -5.69 29.91 8.40
N SER A 261 -6.94 29.51 8.62
CA SER A 261 -8.02 30.40 9.03
C SER A 261 -8.23 30.44 10.55
N ASP A 262 -7.50 29.64 11.34
CA ASP A 262 -7.66 29.56 12.80
C ASP A 262 -6.98 30.76 13.49
N PRO A 263 -7.73 31.64 14.19
CA PRO A 263 -7.17 32.81 14.86
C PRO A 263 -6.12 32.47 15.92
N ARG A 264 -6.18 31.27 16.52
CA ARG A 264 -5.21 30.79 17.53
C ARG A 264 -3.83 30.56 16.93
N LEU A 265 -3.75 30.39 15.61
CA LEU A 265 -2.54 30.11 14.85
C LEU A 265 -2.06 31.31 14.01
N SER A 266 -2.80 32.42 14.02
CA SER A 266 -2.52 33.63 13.21
C SER A 266 -1.13 34.27 13.46
N ASN A 267 -0.61 34.18 14.68
CA ASN A 267 0.71 34.71 15.04
C ASN A 267 1.85 33.70 14.77
N ARG A 268 1.57 32.58 14.10
CA ARG A 268 2.55 31.54 13.76
C ARG A 268 3.05 31.75 12.33
N ALA A 269 4.31 31.38 12.08
CA ALA A 269 4.86 31.33 10.74
C ALA A 269 4.29 30.11 10.00
N LEU A 270 3.05 30.25 9.50
CA LEU A 270 2.40 29.22 8.70
C LEU A 270 2.95 29.24 7.26
N PRO A 271 3.17 28.07 6.64
CA PRO A 271 3.54 27.99 5.24
C PRO A 271 2.46 28.62 4.34
N PRO A 272 2.83 29.16 3.16
CA PRO A 272 1.85 29.51 2.14
C PRO A 272 0.96 28.32 1.79
N LEU A 273 -0.32 28.54 1.45
CA LEU A 273 -1.27 27.44 1.15
C LEU A 273 -0.77 26.46 0.07
N LYS A 274 -0.01 26.95 -0.90
CA LYS A 274 0.55 26.14 -2.00
C LYS A 274 1.86 25.43 -1.66
N ASP A 275 2.45 25.69 -0.49
CA ASP A 275 3.70 25.07 -0.05
C ASP A 275 3.44 23.73 0.64
N GLU A 276 3.17 22.71 -0.15
CA GLU A 276 2.86 21.35 0.34
C GLU A 276 3.98 20.79 1.24
N ALA A 277 5.24 21.01 0.87
CA ALA A 277 6.39 20.57 1.67
C ALA A 277 6.45 21.27 3.03
N GLY A 278 6.21 22.58 3.07
CA GLY A 278 6.11 23.35 4.30
C GLY A 278 4.98 22.84 5.21
N TRP A 279 3.81 22.54 4.65
CA TRP A 279 2.67 22.00 5.41
C TRP A 279 2.96 20.61 5.99
N HIS A 280 3.57 19.72 5.21
CA HIS A 280 4.00 18.41 5.72
C HIS A 280 5.05 18.53 6.84
N ALA A 281 5.98 19.48 6.72
CA ALA A 281 6.97 19.75 7.77
C ALA A 281 6.31 20.28 9.06
N LEU A 282 5.40 21.25 8.94
CA LEU A 282 4.67 21.83 10.08
C LEU A 282 3.82 20.79 10.80
N LEU A 283 3.03 20.00 10.06
CA LEU A 283 2.19 18.95 10.65
C LEU A 283 2.99 17.72 11.08
N GLY A 284 4.20 17.54 10.55
CA GLY A 284 5.23 16.58 10.98
C GLY A 284 5.77 16.88 12.36
N HIS A 285 6.18 18.13 12.58
CA HIS A 285 6.89 18.55 13.78
C HIS A 285 6.39 19.92 14.27
N PRO A 286 5.14 20.02 14.75
CA PRO A 286 4.59 21.29 15.19
C PRO A 286 5.18 21.72 16.53
N ALA A 287 5.32 23.04 16.65
CA ALA A 287 5.74 23.70 17.89
C ALA A 287 4.77 23.34 19.05
N PRO A 288 5.26 23.06 20.27
CA PRO A 288 4.44 22.60 21.40
C PRO A 288 3.18 23.42 21.67
N GLU A 289 3.31 24.74 21.63
CA GLU A 289 2.21 25.72 21.72
C GLU A 289 1.08 25.60 20.69
N SER A 290 1.33 25.02 19.51
CA SER A 290 0.35 24.91 18.42
C SER A 290 -0.33 23.55 18.42
N ARG A 291 0.22 22.57 19.15
CA ARG A 291 -0.22 21.17 19.15
C ARG A 291 -1.69 21.02 19.51
N SER A 292 -2.17 21.74 20.53
CA SER A 292 -3.59 21.63 20.96
C SER A 292 -4.56 22.05 19.85
N ALA A 293 -4.33 23.22 19.22
CA ALA A 293 -5.19 23.72 18.17
C ALA A 293 -5.10 22.85 16.91
N LEU A 294 -3.89 22.43 16.52
CA LEU A 294 -3.69 21.53 15.38
C LEU A 294 -4.35 20.16 15.60
N MET A 295 -4.29 19.63 16.82
CA MET A 295 -4.92 18.35 17.16
C MET A 295 -6.44 18.41 16.96
N GLU A 296 -7.10 19.50 17.35
CA GLU A 296 -8.54 19.66 17.10
C GLU A 296 -8.89 19.56 15.61
N HIS A 297 -8.08 20.19 14.75
CA HIS A 297 -8.26 20.08 13.29
C HIS A 297 -7.97 18.67 12.78
N LEU A 298 -6.94 18.00 13.27
CA LEU A 298 -6.59 16.63 12.84
C LEU A 298 -7.64 15.59 13.24
N LEU A 299 -8.41 15.86 14.30
CA LEU A 299 -9.49 14.99 14.79
C LEU A 299 -10.86 15.28 14.15
N GLU A 300 -10.94 16.25 13.25
CA GLU A 300 -12.19 16.62 12.58
C GLU A 300 -12.45 15.68 11.38
N PRO A 301 -13.59 14.96 11.33
CA PRO A 301 -13.90 14.06 10.21
C PRO A 301 -13.77 14.68 8.82
N ALA A 302 -14.04 15.98 8.67
CA ALA A 302 -13.90 16.68 7.39
C ALA A 302 -12.45 16.73 6.85
N HIS A 303 -11.46 16.58 7.73
CA HIS A 303 -10.03 16.62 7.43
C HIS A 303 -9.39 15.24 7.29
N LEU A 304 -10.18 14.17 7.41
CA LEU A 304 -9.72 12.80 7.28
C LEU A 304 -10.03 12.27 5.88
N GLY A 305 -9.00 11.93 5.09
CA GLY A 305 -9.20 11.40 3.73
C GLY A 305 -9.60 9.93 3.69
N CYS A 306 -9.18 9.14 4.69
CA CYS A 306 -9.60 7.74 4.77
C CYS A 306 -11.13 7.63 4.98
N GLY A 307 -11.84 7.16 3.96
CA GLY A 307 -13.29 6.98 4.00
C GLY A 307 -13.74 6.07 5.15
N HIS A 308 -13.01 4.99 5.40
CA HIS A 308 -13.31 4.04 6.46
C HIS A 308 -13.23 4.67 7.87
N LEU A 309 -12.11 5.32 8.21
CA LEU A 309 -11.95 5.99 9.52
C LEU A 309 -12.93 7.16 9.69
N LYS A 310 -13.23 7.89 8.60
CA LYS A 310 -14.27 8.94 8.60
C LYS A 310 -15.64 8.38 8.92
N LEU A 311 -16.00 7.22 8.33
CA LEU A 311 -17.27 6.55 8.59
C LEU A 311 -17.32 5.97 10.01
N MET A 312 -16.21 5.48 10.56
CA MET A 312 -16.13 5.11 11.99
C MET A 312 -16.45 6.29 12.93
N LEU A 313 -16.01 7.51 12.60
CA LEU A 313 -16.32 8.71 13.38
C LEU A 313 -17.74 9.22 13.19
N THR A 314 -18.26 9.17 11.96
CA THR A 314 -19.55 9.79 11.59
C THR A 314 -20.73 8.83 11.69
N LYS A 315 -20.48 7.52 11.65
CA LYS A 315 -21.45 6.43 11.74
C LYS A 315 -20.97 5.31 12.69
N PRO A 316 -20.56 5.65 13.92
CA PRO A 316 -19.92 4.71 14.87
C PRO A 316 -20.72 3.41 15.10
N GLY A 317 -22.06 3.50 15.16
CA GLY A 317 -22.94 2.36 15.37
C GLY A 317 -22.84 1.29 14.28
N ASP A 318 -22.80 1.71 13.01
CA ASP A 318 -22.66 0.80 11.86
C ASP A 318 -21.32 0.06 11.88
N TYR A 319 -20.28 0.72 12.42
CA TYR A 319 -18.93 0.16 12.49
C TYR A 319 -18.66 -0.59 13.79
N GLY A 320 -19.60 -0.56 14.72
CA GLY A 320 -19.47 -1.26 15.97
C GLY A 320 -18.40 -0.69 16.92
N VAL A 321 -18.02 0.57 16.73
CA VAL A 321 -16.98 1.27 17.50
C VAL A 321 -17.59 2.47 18.22
N ARG A 322 -17.01 2.89 19.36
CA ARG A 322 -17.37 4.18 19.98
C ARG A 322 -16.57 5.33 19.35
N PRO A 323 -17.15 6.51 19.13
CA PRO A 323 -16.43 7.68 18.58
C PRO A 323 -15.17 8.04 19.36
N GLU A 324 -15.23 7.92 20.68
CA GLU A 324 -14.16 8.27 21.60
C GLU A 324 -12.96 7.32 21.45
N LEU A 325 -13.16 6.06 21.05
CA LEU A 325 -12.06 5.12 20.78
C LEU A 325 -11.29 5.59 19.54
N VAL A 326 -12.02 5.94 18.49
CA VAL A 326 -11.45 6.44 17.23
C VAL A 326 -10.71 7.76 17.47
N ARG A 327 -11.30 8.69 18.25
CA ARG A 327 -10.64 9.95 18.61
C ARG A 327 -9.40 9.75 19.50
N SER A 328 -9.44 8.81 20.45
CA SER A 328 -8.27 8.45 21.26
C SER A 328 -7.14 7.90 20.41
N PHE A 329 -7.46 7.00 19.46
CA PHE A 329 -6.48 6.47 18.51
C PHE A 329 -5.86 7.56 17.64
N LEU A 330 -6.68 8.39 16.97
CA LEU A 330 -6.16 9.44 16.09
C LEU A 330 -5.28 10.44 16.86
N ARG A 331 -5.66 10.75 18.10
CA ARG A 331 -4.83 11.58 18.98
C ARG A 331 -3.50 10.90 19.30
N ALA A 332 -3.53 9.65 19.74
CA ALA A 332 -2.34 8.88 20.08
C ALA A 332 -1.39 8.77 18.87
N TYR A 333 -1.94 8.48 17.69
CA TYR A 333 -1.20 8.41 16.44
C TYR A 333 -0.45 9.72 16.16
N HIS A 334 -1.12 10.86 16.22
CA HIS A 334 -0.49 12.15 15.95
C HIS A 334 0.49 12.58 17.06
N ASP A 335 0.17 12.31 18.33
CA ASP A 335 1.05 12.61 19.46
C ASP A 335 2.36 11.81 19.38
N LEU A 336 2.31 10.51 19.10
CA LEU A 336 3.50 9.67 18.90
C LEU A 336 4.30 10.11 17.67
N ARG A 337 3.63 10.49 16.58
CA ARG A 337 4.30 11.04 15.39
C ARG A 337 5.06 12.34 15.72
N TRP A 338 4.48 13.23 16.52
CA TRP A 338 5.15 14.45 16.97
C TRP A 338 6.28 14.23 17.98
N GLN A 339 6.37 13.04 18.56
CA GLN A 339 7.51 12.58 19.36
C GLN A 339 8.63 11.98 18.50
N GLY A 340 8.43 11.90 17.18
CA GLY A 340 9.46 11.48 16.23
C GLY A 340 9.50 9.98 15.96
N MET A 341 8.40 9.26 16.21
CA MET A 341 8.28 7.83 15.85
C MET A 341 8.25 7.67 14.32
N PRO A 342 9.31 7.14 13.69
CA PRO A 342 9.43 7.09 12.22
C PRO A 342 8.56 6.00 11.59
N ASP A 343 8.15 5.01 12.38
CA ASP A 343 7.37 3.86 11.92
C ASP A 343 5.88 4.18 11.70
N LEU A 344 5.41 5.33 12.17
CA LEU A 344 4.06 5.85 11.91
C LEU A 344 4.02 6.55 10.54
N GLU A 345 3.53 5.84 9.54
CA GLU A 345 3.45 6.33 8.17
C GLU A 345 2.14 7.07 7.92
N PHE A 346 2.21 8.36 7.58
CA PHE A 346 1.06 9.17 7.22
C PHE A 346 1.07 9.47 5.71
N VAL A 347 0.30 8.70 4.96
CA VAL A 347 0.30 8.73 3.50
C VAL A 347 -0.80 9.66 2.97
N THR A 348 -0.48 10.50 1.99
CA THR A 348 -1.49 11.33 1.29
C THR A 348 -1.75 10.73 -0.08
N LEU A 349 -2.97 10.23 -0.30
CA LEU A 349 -3.39 9.69 -1.60
C LEU A 349 -3.78 10.83 -2.54
N ALA A 350 -3.23 10.80 -3.75
CA ALA A 350 -3.50 11.78 -4.80
C ALA A 350 -4.61 11.29 -5.74
N GLY A 351 -5.22 12.23 -6.46
CA GLY A 351 -6.23 11.92 -7.47
C GLY A 351 -7.65 11.79 -6.94
N ALA A 352 -8.59 11.74 -7.88
CA ALA A 352 -9.99 11.47 -7.60
C ALA A 352 -10.23 9.95 -7.55
N HIS A 353 -11.27 9.56 -6.83
CA HIS A 353 -11.84 8.22 -6.90
C HIS A 353 -12.42 7.97 -8.29
N ASP A 354 -11.97 6.89 -8.94
CA ASP A 354 -12.53 6.38 -10.20
C ASP A 354 -12.66 4.85 -10.15
N GLU A 355 -13.06 4.33 -8.99
CA GLU A 355 -13.27 2.91 -8.78
C GLU A 355 -14.44 2.39 -9.62
N ALA A 356 -14.17 1.34 -10.39
CA ALA A 356 -15.11 0.74 -11.33
C ALA A 356 -15.51 -0.71 -10.98
N ALA A 357 -14.93 -1.28 -9.92
CA ALA A 357 -15.29 -2.59 -9.35
C ALA A 357 -14.74 -2.76 -7.92
N VAL A 358 -15.20 -3.81 -7.24
CA VAL A 358 -14.65 -4.32 -5.98
C VAL A 358 -14.09 -5.72 -6.21
N LEU A 359 -12.86 -5.97 -5.79
CA LEU A 359 -12.19 -7.26 -5.83
C LEU A 359 -12.03 -7.83 -4.42
N SER A 360 -12.57 -9.01 -4.18
CA SER A 360 -12.29 -9.81 -2.98
C SER A 360 -11.32 -10.94 -3.35
N VAL A 361 -10.11 -10.89 -2.83
CA VAL A 361 -9.01 -11.79 -3.19
C VAL A 361 -8.89 -12.94 -2.20
N TYR A 362 -8.85 -14.16 -2.72
CA TYR A 362 -8.76 -15.41 -1.98
C TYR A 362 -7.62 -16.29 -2.50
N VAL A 363 -7.03 -17.07 -1.59
CA VAL A 363 -6.11 -18.16 -1.92
C VAL A 363 -6.78 -19.47 -1.53
N GLU A 364 -6.93 -20.37 -2.49
CA GLU A 364 -7.68 -21.64 -2.30
C GLU A 364 -6.96 -22.63 -1.37
N GLN A 365 -5.67 -22.42 -1.14
CA GLN A 365 -4.87 -23.21 -0.20
C GLN A 365 -5.07 -22.73 1.24
N GLU A 366 -4.93 -23.64 2.19
CA GLU A 366 -4.93 -23.28 3.62
C GLU A 366 -3.80 -22.29 3.93
N LEU A 367 -4.15 -21.18 4.60
CA LEU A 367 -3.19 -20.13 4.94
C LEU A 367 -2.40 -20.48 6.19
N TRP A 368 -1.07 -20.51 6.05
CA TRP A 368 -0.10 -20.53 7.13
C TRP A 368 0.95 -19.45 6.92
N ASP A 369 1.84 -19.24 7.88
CA ASP A 369 2.75 -18.07 7.89
C ASP A 369 3.73 -18.03 6.71
N MET A 370 3.90 -19.14 5.99
CA MET A 370 4.76 -19.20 4.80
C MET A 370 3.97 -19.28 3.48
N SER A 371 2.63 -19.19 3.52
CA SER A 371 1.79 -19.09 2.33
C SER A 371 2.19 -17.87 1.49
N SER A 372 2.23 -18.06 0.17
CA SER A 372 2.43 -16.95 -0.78
C SER A 372 1.09 -16.27 -1.03
N ILE A 373 1.04 -14.98 -0.75
CA ILE A 373 -0.15 -14.14 -0.89
C ILE A 373 -0.03 -13.31 -2.17
N PRO A 374 -1.05 -13.35 -3.04
CA PRO A 374 -1.12 -12.47 -4.21
C PRO A 374 -1.44 -11.06 -3.75
N LEU A 375 -0.64 -10.11 -4.19
CA LEU A 375 -0.77 -8.69 -3.97
C LEU A 375 -1.24 -8.07 -5.28
N VAL A 376 -2.55 -7.87 -5.39
CA VAL A 376 -3.20 -7.40 -6.62
C VAL A 376 -3.14 -5.88 -6.69
N SER A 377 -2.67 -5.33 -7.81
CA SER A 377 -2.73 -3.88 -8.03
C SER A 377 -4.19 -3.41 -8.12
N PRO A 378 -4.58 -2.31 -7.46
CA PRO A 378 -5.91 -1.73 -7.59
C PRO A 378 -6.11 -0.89 -8.85
N SER A 379 -5.12 -0.89 -9.74
CA SER A 379 -5.12 -0.12 -10.98
C SER A 379 -5.41 -1.02 -12.19
N VAL A 380 -6.67 -1.11 -12.61
CA VAL A 380 -7.09 -1.91 -13.78
C VAL A 380 -7.16 -1.02 -15.02
N GLY A 381 -6.10 -0.99 -15.81
CA GLY A 381 -5.99 -0.08 -16.96
C GLY A 381 -6.04 1.40 -16.51
N PRO A 382 -6.91 2.25 -17.09
CA PRO A 382 -7.12 3.63 -16.61
C PRO A 382 -8.02 3.71 -15.36
N LYS A 383 -8.72 2.63 -14.97
CA LYS A 383 -9.65 2.62 -13.84
C LYS A 383 -9.00 2.15 -12.54
N GLN A 384 -9.65 2.49 -11.43
CA GLN A 384 -9.32 1.98 -10.11
C GLN A 384 -10.29 0.87 -9.72
N VAL A 385 -9.91 0.04 -8.75
CA VAL A 385 -10.80 -0.93 -8.09
C VAL A 385 -10.52 -0.95 -6.60
N PHE A 386 -11.54 -1.22 -5.80
CA PHE A 386 -11.32 -1.59 -4.42
C PHE A 386 -10.73 -3.00 -4.36
N VAL A 387 -9.69 -3.22 -3.57
CA VAL A 387 -9.09 -4.57 -3.40
C VAL A 387 -9.10 -4.93 -1.93
N ALA A 388 -9.79 -6.00 -1.57
CA ALA A 388 -9.87 -6.53 -0.22
C ALA A 388 -9.29 -7.96 -0.16
N HIS A 389 -8.56 -8.28 0.91
CA HIS A 389 -8.02 -9.62 1.15
C HIS A 389 -8.63 -10.23 2.43
N PRO A 390 -9.93 -10.53 2.47
CA PRO A 390 -10.65 -10.85 3.70
C PRO A 390 -10.07 -12.09 4.42
N GLN A 391 -9.70 -13.13 3.66
CA GLN A 391 -9.10 -14.36 4.20
C GLN A 391 -7.72 -14.10 4.83
N VAL A 392 -6.88 -13.29 4.17
CA VAL A 392 -5.54 -12.93 4.66
C VAL A 392 -5.65 -12.02 5.88
N ALA A 393 -6.58 -11.06 5.86
CA ALA A 393 -6.85 -10.18 6.98
C ALA A 393 -7.30 -10.97 8.22
N ALA A 394 -8.21 -11.94 8.05
CA ALA A 394 -8.63 -12.83 9.13
C ALA A 394 -7.44 -13.60 9.73
N LYS A 395 -6.53 -14.12 8.88
CA LYS A 395 -5.31 -14.77 9.34
C LYS A 395 -4.38 -13.81 10.10
N HIS A 396 -4.25 -12.56 9.66
CA HIS A 396 -3.47 -11.54 10.36
C HIS A 396 -4.05 -11.21 11.74
N ARG A 397 -5.38 -11.22 11.91
CA ARG A 397 -6.01 -10.97 13.21
C ARG A 397 -5.67 -12.04 14.25
N ASP A 398 -5.23 -13.23 13.85
CA ASP A 398 -4.69 -14.22 14.78
C ASP A 398 -3.51 -13.65 15.59
N HIS A 399 -2.71 -12.75 15.01
CA HIS A 399 -1.62 -12.10 15.71
C HIS A 399 -2.10 -11.02 16.68
N TYR A 400 -3.20 -10.32 16.39
CA TYR A 400 -3.82 -9.42 17.38
C TYR A 400 -4.32 -10.16 18.61
N VAL A 401 -4.90 -11.37 18.43
CA VAL A 401 -5.29 -12.23 19.56
C VAL A 401 -4.08 -12.51 20.45
N GLU A 402 -2.97 -12.95 19.86
CA GLU A 402 -1.75 -13.26 20.59
C GLU A 402 -1.08 -12.02 21.21
N PHE A 403 -1.09 -10.90 20.50
CA PHE A 403 -0.62 -9.60 20.97
C PHE A 403 -1.34 -9.17 22.24
N PHE A 404 -2.68 -9.15 22.23
CA PHE A 404 -3.46 -8.79 23.41
C PHE A 404 -3.31 -9.79 24.55
N ARG A 405 -3.21 -11.10 24.25
CA ARG A 405 -2.95 -12.13 25.26
C ARG A 405 -1.63 -11.91 26.01
N ARG A 406 -0.64 -11.25 25.38
CA ARG A 406 0.66 -10.92 25.97
C ARG A 406 0.67 -9.60 26.74
N LEU A 407 -0.42 -8.84 26.72
CA LEU A 407 -0.53 -7.55 27.38
C LEU A 407 -1.66 -7.52 28.43
N PRO A 408 -1.75 -8.50 29.34
CA PRO A 408 -2.85 -8.59 30.32
C PRO A 408 -2.95 -7.36 31.26
N GLN A 409 -1.86 -6.60 31.41
CA GLN A 409 -1.82 -5.36 32.17
C GLN A 409 -2.50 -4.18 31.48
N LEU A 410 -2.63 -4.21 30.15
CA LEU A 410 -3.26 -3.15 29.34
C LEU A 410 -4.67 -3.55 28.93
N VAL A 411 -4.85 -4.82 28.55
CA VAL A 411 -6.13 -5.37 28.12
C VAL A 411 -6.49 -6.48 29.11
N ALA A 412 -7.60 -6.33 29.82
CA ALA A 412 -8.06 -7.27 30.85
C ALA A 412 -8.62 -8.57 30.23
N LEU A 413 -7.79 -9.24 29.43
CA LEU A 413 -8.12 -10.41 28.64
C LEU A 413 -7.83 -11.67 29.45
N GLU A 414 -8.88 -12.38 29.85
CA GLU A 414 -8.79 -13.67 30.54
C GLU A 414 -8.65 -14.82 29.54
N PRO A 415 -8.12 -16.00 29.93
CA PRO A 415 -7.95 -17.12 29.00
C PRO A 415 -9.21 -17.55 28.24
N HIS A 416 -10.38 -17.44 28.86
CA HIS A 416 -11.66 -17.80 28.24
C HIS A 416 -12.16 -16.76 27.22
N HIS A 417 -11.55 -15.57 27.17
CA HIS A 417 -11.86 -14.52 26.19
C HIS A 417 -11.16 -14.70 24.85
N VAL A 418 -10.10 -15.53 24.77
CA VAL A 418 -9.22 -15.63 23.59
C VAL A 418 -9.96 -16.05 22.31
N GLU A 419 -10.74 -17.12 22.37
CA GLU A 419 -11.48 -17.60 21.20
C GLU A 419 -12.70 -16.73 20.85
N PRO A 420 -13.48 -16.23 21.83
CA PRO A 420 -14.47 -15.19 21.60
C PRO A 420 -13.90 -13.94 20.92
N LEU A 421 -12.71 -13.48 21.31
CA LEU A 421 -12.05 -12.32 20.71
C LEU A 421 -11.74 -12.54 19.23
N ARG A 422 -11.21 -13.71 18.85
CA ARG A 422 -10.98 -14.06 17.45
C ARG A 422 -12.28 -14.02 16.64
N THR A 423 -13.34 -14.60 17.20
CA THR A 423 -14.66 -14.65 16.56
C THR A 423 -15.24 -13.25 16.40
N GLU A 424 -15.17 -12.42 17.45
CA GLU A 424 -15.69 -11.06 17.46
C GLU A 424 -14.96 -10.15 16.46
N MET A 425 -13.62 -10.21 16.42
CA MET A 425 -12.83 -9.45 15.45
C MET A 425 -13.24 -9.76 14.00
N ASN A 426 -13.43 -11.04 13.67
CA ASN A 426 -13.86 -11.43 12.32
C ASN A 426 -15.33 -11.05 12.03
N ALA A 427 -16.21 -11.11 13.04
CA ALA A 427 -17.60 -10.67 12.89
C ALA A 427 -17.69 -9.16 12.62
N ILE A 428 -16.99 -8.34 13.42
CA ILE A 428 -16.91 -6.89 13.23
C ILE A 428 -16.29 -6.56 11.86
N ALA A 429 -15.24 -7.26 11.46
CA ALA A 429 -14.57 -7.02 10.18
C ALA A 429 -15.52 -7.15 8.98
N ASN A 430 -16.34 -8.21 8.98
CA ASN A 430 -17.29 -8.44 7.90
C ASN A 430 -18.35 -7.35 7.85
N ILE A 431 -18.86 -6.92 9.02
CA ILE A 431 -19.83 -5.81 9.13
C ILE A 431 -19.20 -4.50 8.61
N GLN A 432 -18.00 -4.19 9.09
CA GLN A 432 -17.27 -2.97 8.73
C GLN A 432 -16.91 -2.92 7.24
N LEU A 433 -16.44 -4.03 6.65
CA LEU A 433 -16.18 -4.12 5.22
C LEU A 433 -17.46 -3.89 4.41
N GLY A 434 -18.55 -4.57 4.78
CA GLY A 434 -19.85 -4.40 4.13
C GLY A 434 -20.34 -2.96 4.14
N HIS A 435 -20.34 -2.30 5.31
CA HIS A 435 -20.72 -0.88 5.40
C HIS A 435 -19.76 0.05 4.66
N THR A 436 -18.45 -0.24 4.67
CA THR A 436 -17.47 0.57 3.93
C THR A 436 -17.78 0.53 2.44
N LEU A 437 -17.95 -0.67 1.88
CA LEU A 437 -18.28 -0.84 0.47
C LEU A 437 -19.64 -0.21 0.13
N GLN A 438 -20.68 -0.38 0.96
CA GLN A 438 -22.00 0.25 0.73
C GLN A 438 -21.94 1.78 0.61
N HIS A 439 -21.01 2.43 1.32
CA HIS A 439 -20.84 3.88 1.28
C HIS A 439 -19.91 4.35 0.15
N LEU A 440 -18.86 3.58 -0.14
CA LEU A 440 -17.77 4.01 -1.05
C LEU A 440 -17.88 3.41 -2.46
N ALA A 441 -18.55 2.27 -2.60
CA ALA A 441 -18.58 1.45 -3.82
C ALA A 441 -20.01 1.12 -4.29
N LYS A 442 -21.02 1.90 -3.86
CA LYS A 442 -22.43 1.62 -4.12
C LYS A 442 -22.72 1.39 -5.60
N GLY A 443 -23.31 0.24 -5.93
CA GLY A 443 -23.70 -0.11 -7.30
C GLY A 443 -22.55 -0.60 -8.19
N LEU A 444 -21.31 -0.65 -7.69
CA LEU A 444 -20.19 -1.26 -8.40
C LEU A 444 -20.31 -2.80 -8.40
N PRO A 445 -19.86 -3.47 -9.48
CA PRO A 445 -19.78 -4.92 -9.51
C PRO A 445 -18.72 -5.43 -8.52
N VAL A 446 -19.02 -6.58 -7.91
CA VAL A 446 -18.13 -7.28 -6.99
C VAL A 446 -17.63 -8.54 -7.69
N PHE A 447 -16.31 -8.72 -7.70
CA PHE A 447 -15.67 -9.92 -8.21
C PHE A 447 -14.87 -10.61 -7.12
N GLU A 448 -15.04 -11.92 -6.99
CA GLU A 448 -14.15 -12.75 -6.19
C GLU A 448 -13.04 -13.28 -7.08
N VAL A 449 -11.80 -13.11 -6.64
CA VAL A 449 -10.59 -13.53 -7.36
C VAL A 449 -9.94 -14.64 -6.56
N HIS A 450 -10.07 -15.87 -7.04
CA HIS A 450 -9.58 -17.08 -6.39
C HIS A 450 -8.28 -17.55 -7.05
N PHE A 451 -7.18 -17.50 -6.29
CA PHE A 451 -5.88 -17.98 -6.74
C PHE A 451 -5.68 -19.44 -6.33
N GLU A 452 -5.50 -20.32 -7.33
CA GLU A 452 -5.32 -21.77 -7.16
C GLU A 452 -3.83 -22.20 -7.11
N GLY A 453 -2.91 -21.23 -7.14
CA GLY A 453 -1.46 -21.42 -7.28
C GLY A 453 -0.88 -20.42 -8.27
N GLY A 454 0.46 -20.31 -8.33
CA GLY A 454 1.20 -19.14 -8.86
C GLY A 454 0.75 -18.51 -10.19
N ASP A 455 0.14 -19.29 -11.09
CA ASP A 455 -0.28 -18.83 -12.42
C ASP A 455 -1.78 -19.10 -12.74
N LYS A 456 -2.53 -19.76 -11.84
CA LYS A 456 -3.94 -20.11 -12.09
C LYS A 456 -4.86 -19.28 -11.21
N VAL A 457 -5.69 -18.47 -11.85
CA VAL A 457 -6.67 -17.60 -11.21
C VAL A 457 -8.05 -17.82 -11.80
N ARG A 458 -9.07 -17.81 -10.94
CA ARG A 458 -10.48 -17.93 -11.28
C ARG A 458 -11.21 -16.69 -10.79
N VAL A 459 -11.91 -16.01 -11.69
CA VAL A 459 -12.72 -14.83 -11.36
C VAL A 459 -14.21 -15.19 -11.38
N VAL A 460 -14.90 -14.86 -10.29
CA VAL A 460 -16.34 -15.08 -10.12
C VAL A 460 -17.03 -13.73 -9.92
N GLU A 461 -18.08 -13.45 -10.67
CA GLU A 461 -18.92 -12.27 -10.45
C GLU A 461 -19.89 -12.57 -9.29
N ALA A 462 -19.74 -11.84 -8.19
CA ALA A 462 -20.47 -12.03 -6.94
C ALA A 462 -21.66 -11.06 -6.77
N GLY A 463 -21.99 -10.30 -7.82
CA GLY A 463 -23.10 -9.36 -7.84
C GLY A 463 -22.64 -7.91 -7.79
N LYS A 464 -23.40 -7.07 -7.08
CA LYS A 464 -23.13 -5.64 -6.90
C LYS A 464 -23.27 -5.26 -5.43
N VAL A 465 -22.53 -4.24 -5.02
CA VAL A 465 -22.58 -3.67 -3.66
C VAL A 465 -23.95 -3.11 -3.32
#